data_AF-A0A7Y0FGZ4-F1
#
_entry.id   AF-A0A7Y0FGZ4-F1
#
_cell.length_a   1.000
_cell.length_b   1.000
_cell.length_c   1.000
_cell.angle_alpha   90.00
_cell.angle_beta   90.00
_cell.angle_gamma   90.00
#
_symmetry.space_group_name_H-M   'P 1'
#
loop_
_entity.id
_entity.type
_entity.pdbx_description
1 polymer ?
#
loop_
_entity_poly.entity_id
_entity_poly.type
_entity_poly.pdbx_seq_one_letter_code
_entity_poly.pdbx_strand_id
1 'polypeptide(L)'
;MSRDPISVAGRINVYAYAPNPISWIDPLGLAGCFWKKAKDFPGNKVYQRDDIFDPSAEFNGETNLQRMTRGVAPIGSDGKSVELHHMLQSHDGPIAEVTSTFHKQNYSTIHINPNTIPSGIDRPEFNSWKRKYWKDRATGIKSSSGFDCNI
;
A
#
# COMPACT_ATOMS: atom_id res chain seq x y z
N MET A 1 15.56 33.86 26.42
CA MET A 1 15.89 33.54 25.02
C MET A 1 16.23 32.06 24.92
N SER A 2 15.65 31.36 23.92
CA SER A 2 16.14 30.13 23.25
C SER A 2 16.12 28.81 24.04
N ARG A 3 15.64 27.65 23.58
CA ARG A 3 14.79 27.13 22.48
C ARG A 3 14.77 25.60 22.74
N ASP A 4 13.63 24.91 22.63
CA ASP A 4 13.60 23.43 22.60
C ASP A 4 14.17 22.90 21.28
N PRO A 5 14.66 21.65 21.26
CA PRO A 5 14.05 20.73 20.30
C PRO A 5 13.82 19.31 20.82
N ILE A 6 12.57 18.90 20.64
CA ILE A 6 12.02 17.56 20.42
C ILE A 6 13.03 16.46 20.06
N SER A 7 12.98 15.35 20.81
CA SER A 7 13.65 14.09 20.51
C SER A 7 12.64 13.13 19.87
N VAL A 8 12.82 12.89 18.57
CA VAL A 8 12.22 11.78 17.82
C VAL A 8 13.03 10.53 18.10
N ALA A 9 12.48 9.61 18.89
CA ALA A 9 13.04 8.26 19.07
C ALA A 9 11.93 7.24 19.38
N GLY A 10 10.99 7.07 18.44
CA GLY A 10 10.01 5.98 18.47
C GLY A 10 10.44 4.85 17.55
N ARG A 11 11.06 3.81 18.12
CA ARG A 11 11.41 2.58 17.40
C ARG A 11 10.15 1.96 16.79
N ILE A 12 10.09 1.84 15.46
CA ILE A 12 9.04 1.08 14.77
C ILE A 12 9.22 -0.39 15.16
N ASN A 13 8.28 -0.91 15.95
CA ASN A 13 8.27 -2.30 16.36
C ASN A 13 7.69 -3.16 15.22
N VAL A 14 8.50 -4.06 14.66
CA VAL A 14 8.21 -4.83 13.44
C VAL A 14 7.38 -6.10 13.72
N TYR A 15 7.01 -6.36 14.99
CA TYR A 15 6.34 -7.60 15.43
C TYR A 15 4.99 -7.43 16.15
N ALA A 16 4.19 -6.43 15.81
CA ALA A 16 2.82 -6.35 16.33
C ALA A 16 1.81 -6.95 15.34
N TYR A 17 1.77 -8.29 15.26
CA TYR A 17 0.54 -8.98 14.86
C TYR A 17 -0.45 -8.90 16.03
N ALA A 18 -1.56 -8.18 15.78
CA ALA A 18 -2.86 -8.07 16.47
C ALA A 18 -2.99 -8.35 17.99
N PRO A 19 -3.72 -7.46 18.68
CA PRO A 19 -4.88 -7.93 19.44
C PRO A 19 -6.15 -7.13 19.14
N ASN A 20 -7.21 -7.87 18.81
CA ASN A 20 -8.61 -7.42 18.71
C ASN A 20 -9.16 -7.14 20.14
N PRO A 21 -10.43 -6.73 20.36
CA PRO A 21 -11.27 -5.71 19.74
C PRO A 21 -12.01 -4.88 20.84
N ILE A 22 -11.80 -3.57 21.02
CA ILE A 22 -12.75 -2.68 21.73
C ILE A 22 -12.29 -1.22 21.55
N SER A 23 -13.19 -0.43 20.95
CA SER A 23 -13.39 1.01 21.16
C SER A 23 -12.14 1.87 21.39
N TRP A 24 -11.49 2.25 20.30
CA TRP A 24 -10.95 3.61 20.26
C TRP A 24 -12.14 4.51 19.97
N ILE A 25 -12.48 5.40 20.91
CA ILE A 25 -13.46 6.46 20.67
C ILE A 25 -12.94 7.26 19.49
N ASP A 26 -13.59 7.05 18.34
CA ASP A 26 -13.34 7.70 17.06
C ASP A 26 -14.49 8.70 16.83
N PRO A 27 -14.29 10.00 17.13
CA PRO A 27 -15.34 11.00 17.01
C PRO A 27 -15.81 11.24 15.56
N LEU A 28 -15.19 10.59 14.55
CA LEU A 28 -15.46 10.79 13.13
C LEU A 28 -15.87 9.50 12.38
N GLY A 29 -15.92 8.34 13.05
CA GLY A 29 -16.45 7.09 12.47
C GLY A 29 -15.65 6.50 11.29
N LEU A 30 -14.37 6.86 11.12
CA LEU A 30 -13.53 6.45 9.99
C LEU A 30 -12.84 5.10 10.20
N ALA A 31 -12.74 4.61 11.44
CA ALA A 31 -11.97 3.42 11.80
C ALA A 31 -12.42 2.11 11.12
N GLY A 32 -13.65 2.04 10.60
CA GLY A 32 -14.20 0.86 9.92
C GLY A 32 -13.57 0.52 8.56
N CYS A 33 -12.86 1.46 7.94
CA CYS A 33 -12.45 1.37 6.53
C CYS A 33 -10.97 1.01 6.29
N PHE A 34 -10.12 1.06 7.31
CA PHE A 34 -8.65 1.07 7.10
C PHE A 34 -7.97 -0.30 7.03
N TRP A 35 -8.48 -1.35 7.70
CA TRP A 35 -7.71 -2.59 7.92
C TRP A 35 -8.28 -3.85 7.26
N LYS A 36 -9.25 -3.74 6.34
CA LYS A 36 -9.94 -4.90 5.74
C LYS A 36 -9.91 -5.01 4.22
N LYS A 37 -9.11 -4.22 3.51
CA LYS A 37 -9.14 -4.22 2.03
C LYS A 37 -8.20 -5.26 1.44
N ALA A 38 -8.54 -6.54 1.63
CA ALA A 38 -8.07 -7.59 0.75
C ALA A 38 -8.97 -7.63 -0.49
N LYS A 39 -8.38 -7.58 -1.68
CA LYS A 39 -9.09 -7.63 -2.95
C LYS A 39 -8.56 -8.77 -3.79
N ASP A 40 -9.46 -9.58 -4.33
CA ASP A 40 -9.11 -10.52 -5.39
C ASP A 40 -9.02 -9.74 -6.71
N PHE A 41 -7.85 -9.80 -7.37
CA PHE A 41 -7.57 -9.18 -8.65
C PHE A 41 -6.85 -10.22 -9.52
N PRO A 42 -7.20 -10.39 -10.80
CA PRO A 42 -6.97 -11.61 -11.58
C PRO A 42 -5.73 -12.42 -11.20
N GLY A 43 -5.96 -13.60 -10.59
CA GLY A 43 -4.92 -14.55 -10.19
C GLY A 43 -4.33 -14.34 -8.79
N ASN A 44 -4.54 -13.19 -8.15
CA ASN A 44 -3.89 -12.84 -6.89
C ASN A 44 -4.84 -12.22 -5.87
N LYS A 45 -4.58 -12.51 -4.60
CA LYS A 45 -5.13 -11.73 -3.48
C LYS A 45 -4.21 -10.55 -3.20
N VAL A 46 -4.75 -9.34 -3.21
CA VAL A 46 -4.01 -8.09 -2.98
C VAL A 46 -4.42 -7.44 -1.67
N TYR A 47 -3.44 -7.16 -0.81
CA TYR A 47 -3.62 -6.44 0.45
C TYR A 47 -3.34 -4.95 0.21
N GLN A 48 -4.42 -4.16 0.20
CA GLN A 48 -4.38 -2.72 -0.06
C GLN A 48 -4.07 -1.94 1.21
N ARG A 49 -3.39 -0.80 1.04
CA ARG A 49 -2.98 0.10 2.12
C ARG A 49 -3.38 1.54 1.76
N ASP A 50 -4.47 2.01 2.36
CA ASP A 50 -4.95 3.40 2.17
C ASP A 50 -4.09 4.43 2.93
N ASP A 51 -3.29 3.99 3.90
CA ASP A 51 -2.48 4.84 4.77
C ASP A 51 -1.09 5.21 4.21
N ILE A 52 -0.64 4.53 3.14
CA ILE A 52 0.71 4.72 2.60
C ILE A 52 0.77 5.75 1.47
N PHE A 53 -0.36 6.31 1.02
CA PHE A 53 -0.42 7.42 0.06
C PHE A 53 -1.74 8.20 0.18
N ASP A 54 -1.74 9.49 -0.15
CA ASP A 54 -2.96 10.29 -0.29
C ASP A 54 -3.36 10.35 -1.78
N PRO A 55 -4.58 9.93 -2.20
CA PRO A 55 -5.05 10.04 -3.58
C PRO A 55 -5.06 11.46 -4.15
N SER A 56 -5.24 12.48 -3.30
CA SER A 56 -5.34 13.88 -3.70
C SER A 56 -3.99 14.60 -3.71
N ALA A 57 -2.94 14.00 -3.16
CA ALA A 57 -1.60 14.58 -3.15
C ALA A 57 -1.06 14.75 -4.58
N GLU A 58 -0.58 15.95 -4.88
CA GLU A 58 -0.07 16.35 -6.20
C GLU A 58 1.46 16.26 -6.27
N PHE A 59 1.94 15.67 -7.35
CA PHE A 59 3.36 15.55 -7.67
C PHE A 59 3.58 15.96 -9.13
N ASN A 60 4.37 17.02 -9.35
CA ASN A 60 4.64 17.57 -10.69
C ASN A 60 3.36 17.90 -11.49
N GLY A 61 2.35 18.50 -10.87
CA GLY A 61 1.09 18.85 -11.53
C GLY A 61 0.10 17.68 -11.69
N GLU A 62 0.39 16.51 -11.12
CA GLU A 62 -0.48 15.33 -11.23
C GLU A 62 -0.75 14.70 -9.85
N THR A 63 -2.03 14.50 -9.53
CA THR A 63 -2.49 13.81 -8.32
C THR A 63 -2.22 12.31 -8.38
N ASN A 64 -2.09 11.66 -7.23
CA ASN A 64 -2.01 10.20 -7.15
C ASN A 64 -3.22 9.49 -7.80
N LEU A 65 -4.42 10.06 -7.69
CA LEU A 65 -5.61 9.51 -8.35
C LEU A 65 -5.50 9.56 -9.88
N GLN A 66 -4.96 10.64 -10.44
CA GLN A 66 -4.69 10.75 -11.87
C GLN A 66 -3.64 9.74 -12.32
N ARG A 67 -2.53 9.61 -11.57
CA ARG A 67 -1.48 8.61 -11.83
C ARG A 67 -2.06 7.19 -11.89
N MET A 68 -2.86 6.82 -10.91
CA MET A 68 -3.49 5.51 -10.88
C MET A 68 -4.50 5.31 -12.01
N THR A 69 -5.26 6.35 -12.39
CA THR A 69 -6.19 6.30 -13.53
C THR A 69 -5.49 5.98 -14.86
N ARG A 70 -4.22 6.38 -15.03
CA ARG A 70 -3.39 5.97 -16.18
C ARG A 70 -2.62 4.66 -15.98
N GLY A 71 -2.80 3.98 -14.84
CA GLY A 71 -2.15 2.72 -14.49
C GLY A 71 -0.74 2.88 -13.94
N VAL A 72 -0.42 4.06 -13.40
CA VAL A 72 0.86 4.36 -12.76
C VAL A 72 0.69 4.37 -11.24
N ALA A 73 1.66 3.80 -10.54
CA ALA A 73 1.65 3.75 -9.09
C ALA A 73 1.55 5.17 -8.48
N PRO A 74 0.80 5.31 -7.38
CA PRO A 74 0.81 6.54 -6.60
C PRO A 74 2.21 6.73 -5.96
N ILE A 75 2.54 7.97 -5.63
CA ILE A 75 3.65 8.30 -4.75
C ILE A 75 3.19 8.11 -3.31
N GLY A 76 3.92 7.26 -2.59
CA GLY A 76 3.71 6.99 -1.19
C GLY A 76 4.19 8.11 -0.28
N SER A 77 3.89 7.98 1.01
CA SER A 77 4.31 8.88 2.08
C SER A 77 5.83 9.02 2.23
N ASP A 78 6.60 8.11 1.64
CA ASP A 78 8.07 8.16 1.56
C ASP A 78 8.60 8.92 0.33
N GLY A 79 7.71 9.57 -0.44
CA GLY A 79 8.05 10.35 -1.62
C GLY A 79 8.44 9.50 -2.85
N LYS A 80 8.25 8.18 -2.80
CA LYS A 80 8.56 7.25 -3.90
C LYS A 80 7.32 6.53 -4.37
N SER A 81 7.38 5.92 -5.55
CA SER A 81 6.27 5.10 -6.04
C SER A 81 5.97 3.95 -5.06
N VAL A 82 4.68 3.74 -4.76
CA VAL A 82 4.22 2.55 -4.06
C VAL A 82 4.53 1.32 -4.90
N GLU A 83 4.98 0.26 -4.24
CA GLU A 83 5.40 -0.99 -4.86
C GLU A 83 4.42 -2.11 -4.53
N LEU A 84 4.28 -3.06 -5.46
CA LEU A 84 3.47 -4.27 -5.29
C LEU A 84 4.42 -5.45 -5.05
N HIS A 85 4.43 -5.95 -3.82
CA HIS A 85 5.34 -6.99 -3.38
C HIS A 85 4.63 -8.35 -3.32
N HIS A 86 5.15 -9.37 -4.01
CA HIS A 86 4.67 -10.75 -3.87
C HIS A 86 5.22 -11.37 -2.60
N MET A 87 4.35 -11.83 -1.70
CA MET A 87 4.77 -12.38 -0.41
C MET A 87 5.49 -13.73 -0.52
N LEU A 88 5.17 -14.53 -1.54
CA LEU A 88 5.76 -15.87 -1.76
C LEU A 88 6.72 -15.92 -2.95
N GLN A 89 7.09 -14.77 -3.53
CA GLN A 89 7.95 -14.67 -4.73
C GLN A 89 7.48 -15.51 -5.96
N SER A 90 6.26 -16.04 -5.93
CA SER A 90 5.60 -16.77 -7.01
C SER A 90 4.59 -15.88 -7.75
N HIS A 91 4.28 -16.23 -9.00
CA HIS A 91 3.33 -15.46 -9.84
C HIS A 91 1.92 -15.42 -9.25
N ASP A 92 1.42 -16.55 -8.74
CA ASP A 92 0.07 -16.66 -8.17
C ASP A 92 0.01 -16.29 -6.68
N GLY A 93 1.15 -15.87 -6.11
CA GLY A 93 1.26 -15.54 -4.70
C GLY A 93 0.44 -14.30 -4.33
N PRO A 94 -0.02 -14.18 -3.08
CA PRO A 94 -0.64 -12.95 -2.62
C PRO A 94 0.33 -11.76 -2.70
N ILE A 95 -0.21 -10.58 -2.96
CA ILE A 95 0.52 -9.33 -3.19
C ILE A 95 0.16 -8.32 -2.11
N ALA A 96 1.13 -7.54 -1.64
CA ALA A 96 0.92 -6.43 -0.71
C ALA A 96 1.39 -5.10 -1.31
N GLU A 97 0.61 -4.05 -1.10
CA GLU A 97 1.06 -2.67 -1.33
C GLU A 97 2.07 -2.28 -0.23
N VAL A 98 3.26 -1.82 -0.63
CA VAL A 98 4.34 -1.42 0.29
C VAL A 98 5.00 -0.14 -0.19
N THR A 99 5.54 0.66 0.73
CA THR A 99 6.40 1.78 0.35
C THR A 99 7.75 1.27 -0.16
N SER A 100 8.36 1.99 -1.09
CA SER A 100 9.66 1.62 -1.66
C SER A 100 10.75 1.57 -0.57
N THR A 101 10.68 2.48 0.40
CA THR A 101 11.61 2.51 1.53
C THR A 101 11.45 1.30 2.44
N PHE A 102 10.21 0.88 2.75
CA PHE A 102 9.97 -0.36 3.51
C PHE A 102 10.52 -1.56 2.77
N HIS A 103 10.24 -1.67 1.47
CA HIS A 103 10.70 -2.78 0.63
C HIS A 103 12.23 -2.87 0.61
N LYS A 104 12.92 -1.74 0.46
CA LYS A 104 14.39 -1.69 0.46
C LYS A 104 15.00 -2.04 1.82
N GLN A 105 14.47 -1.47 2.91
CA GLN A 105 15.03 -1.66 4.25
C GLN A 105 14.83 -3.08 4.78
N ASN A 106 13.73 -3.73 4.38
CA ASN A 106 13.36 -5.07 4.84
C ASN A 106 13.58 -6.13 3.76
N TYR A 107 14.37 -5.83 2.73
CA TYR A 107 14.55 -6.66 1.55
C TYR A 107 14.87 -8.12 1.90
N SER A 108 15.82 -8.36 2.79
CA SER A 108 16.20 -9.72 3.21
C SER A 108 15.12 -10.46 4.00
N THR A 109 14.20 -9.75 4.65
CA THR A 109 13.11 -10.32 5.45
C THR A 109 11.91 -10.68 4.57
N ILE A 110 11.61 -9.85 3.58
CA ILE A 110 10.41 -9.99 2.74
C ILE A 110 10.67 -10.78 1.45
N HIS A 111 11.93 -10.92 1.03
CA HIS A 111 12.32 -11.85 -0.01
C HIS A 111 12.87 -13.12 0.64
N ILE A 112 12.09 -14.20 0.63
CA ILE A 112 12.57 -15.55 0.95
C ILE A 112 13.53 -15.94 -0.17
N ASN A 113 14.81 -15.62 0.01
CA ASN A 113 15.85 -16.01 -0.93
C ASN A 113 16.18 -17.49 -0.67
N PRO A 114 16.09 -18.32 -1.70
CA PRO A 114 17.27 -19.11 -1.98
C PRO A 114 17.61 -18.93 -3.45
N ASN A 115 18.90 -18.89 -3.77
CA ASN A 115 19.44 -18.85 -5.13
C ASN A 115 19.07 -20.09 -6.00
N THR A 116 17.97 -20.77 -5.68
CA THR A 116 17.47 -22.03 -6.22
C THR A 116 16.00 -21.98 -6.66
N ILE A 117 15.24 -20.92 -6.34
CA ILE A 117 13.88 -20.71 -6.87
C ILE A 117 13.90 -19.48 -7.78
N PRO A 118 13.89 -19.65 -9.11
CA PRO A 118 13.72 -18.53 -10.02
C PRO A 118 12.46 -17.76 -9.65
N SER A 119 12.48 -16.43 -9.72
CA SER A 119 11.23 -15.67 -9.66
C SER A 119 10.37 -16.17 -10.82
N GLY A 120 9.31 -16.95 -10.54
CA GLY A 120 8.40 -17.47 -11.56
C GLY A 120 7.54 -16.37 -12.22
N ILE A 121 7.92 -15.11 -12.03
CA ILE A 121 7.18 -13.93 -12.45
C ILE A 121 7.66 -13.52 -13.84
N ASP A 122 6.81 -13.69 -14.84
CA ASP A 122 6.97 -13.01 -16.13
C ASP A 122 6.86 -11.49 -15.91
N ARG A 123 7.98 -10.77 -16.14
CA ARG A 123 8.07 -9.33 -15.88
C ARG A 123 7.18 -8.50 -16.82
N PRO A 124 7.19 -8.71 -18.15
CA PRO A 124 6.24 -8.09 -19.06
C PRO A 124 4.77 -8.28 -18.65
N GLU A 125 4.39 -9.52 -18.31
CA GLU A 125 3.04 -9.84 -17.88
C GLU A 125 2.69 -9.15 -16.57
N PHE A 126 3.56 -9.23 -15.56
CA PHE A 126 3.36 -8.56 -14.29
C PHE A 126 3.30 -7.03 -14.44
N ASN A 127 4.10 -6.44 -15.34
CA ASN A 127 3.98 -5.02 -15.64
C ASN A 127 2.63 -4.66 -16.27
N SER A 128 2.07 -5.53 -17.11
CA SER A 128 0.70 -5.38 -17.64
C SER A 128 -0.35 -5.49 -16.54
N TRP A 129 -0.20 -6.48 -15.67
CA TRP A 129 -1.05 -6.70 -14.51
C TRP A 129 -1.05 -5.50 -13.56
N LYS A 130 0.14 -4.95 -13.21
CA LYS A 130 0.28 -3.74 -12.38
C LYS A 130 -0.47 -2.54 -12.93
N ARG A 131 -0.38 -2.30 -14.24
CA ARG A 131 -1.09 -1.18 -14.86
C ARG A 131 -2.61 -1.35 -14.75
N LYS A 132 -3.12 -2.57 -14.92
CA LYS A 132 -4.54 -2.87 -14.76
C LYS A 132 -4.96 -2.70 -13.29
N TYR A 133 -4.15 -3.21 -12.37
CA TYR A 133 -4.38 -3.11 -10.93
C TYR A 133 -4.51 -1.65 -10.48
N TRP A 134 -3.57 -0.77 -10.85
CA TRP A 134 -3.65 0.64 -10.43
C TRP A 134 -4.86 1.37 -11.00
N LYS A 135 -5.29 1.04 -12.23
CA LYS A 135 -6.53 1.59 -12.80
C LYS A 135 -7.76 1.14 -12.00
N ASP A 136 -7.82 -0.13 -11.65
CA ASP A 136 -8.88 -0.69 -10.81
C ASP A 136 -8.88 -0.06 -9.41
N ARG A 137 -7.70 0.12 -8.80
CA ARG A 137 -7.52 0.82 -7.52
C ARG A 137 -8.07 2.25 -7.57
N ALA A 138 -7.79 2.99 -8.64
CA ALA A 138 -8.35 4.33 -8.86
C ALA A 138 -9.88 4.32 -8.93
N THR A 139 -10.46 3.36 -9.66
CA THR A 139 -11.92 3.18 -9.75
C THR A 139 -12.54 2.88 -8.39
N GLY A 140 -11.89 2.02 -7.59
CA GLY A 140 -12.33 1.71 -6.23
C GLY A 140 -12.34 2.94 -5.33
N ILE A 141 -11.32 3.79 -5.43
CA ILE A 141 -11.25 5.05 -4.68
C ILE A 141 -12.35 6.03 -5.12
N LYS A 142 -12.57 6.20 -6.45
CA LYS A 142 -13.65 7.05 -6.99
C LYS A 142 -15.05 6.55 -6.62
N SER A 143 -15.23 5.24 -6.50
CA SER A 143 -16.51 4.64 -6.10
C SER A 143 -16.73 4.74 -4.59
N SER A 144 -15.64 4.78 -3.81
CA SER A 144 -15.68 4.99 -2.35
C SER A 144 -15.92 6.47 -1.99
N SER A 145 -15.57 7.42 -2.87
CA SER A 145 -15.97 8.83 -2.74
C SER A 145 -17.44 9.11 -3.06
N GLY A 146 -18.24 8.06 -3.29
CA GLY A 146 -19.71 8.12 -3.42
C GLY A 146 -20.46 7.29 -2.37
N PHE A 147 -19.76 6.72 -1.40
CA PHE A 147 -20.38 6.29 -0.15
C PHE A 147 -20.13 7.40 0.85
N ASP A 148 -21.08 8.34 0.90
CA ASP A 148 -21.32 9.08 2.13
C ASP A 148 -21.39 8.05 3.25
N CYS A 149 -20.36 8.02 4.09
CA CYS A 149 -20.56 7.65 5.48
C CYS A 149 -21.41 8.78 6.06
N ASN A 150 -22.72 8.74 5.78
CA ASN A 150 -23.71 9.57 6.45
C ASN A 150 -23.76 9.11 7.90
N ILE A 151 -23.00 9.80 8.75
CA ILE A 151 -23.28 9.97 10.17
C ILE A 151 -22.98 11.43 10.50
#